data_AF-A0A6J1PZY4-F1
#
_entry.id   AF-A0A6J1PZY4-F1
#
_cell.length_a   1.000
_cell.length_b   1.000
_cell.length_c   1.000
_cell.angle_alpha   90.00
_cell.angle_beta   90.00
_cell.angle_gamma   90.00
#
_symmetry.space_group_name_H-M   'P 1'
#
loop_
_entity.id
_entity.type
_entity.pdbx_description
1 polymer ?
#
loop_
_entity_poly.entity_id
_entity_poly.type
_entity_poly.pdbx_seq_one_letter_code
_entity_poly.pdbx_strand_id
1 'polypeptide(L)'
;MEKLIFYICTFALISFTVGSKLGAGNKYYNTCLTENNVSDDDMLTIRDIIEDKHKQENQEKIKKNGCVMQCLFQKDGVMEGSEYDSEFTKRTNAPSGSEYSKIFEALDNCINETKDLTEKCEKSFALTECFLKAEDKLYPSPSPSSGNQEEHDHENKSEK
;
A
#
# COMPACT_ATOMS: atom_id res chain seq x y z
N MET A 1 32.20 -12.83 -26.87
CA MET A 1 31.51 -11.57 -26.52
C MET A 1 29.99 -11.68 -26.64
N GLU A 2 29.45 -12.40 -27.62
CA GLU A 2 27.99 -12.58 -27.78
C GLU A 2 27.30 -13.15 -26.53
N LYS A 3 27.88 -14.17 -25.88
CA LYS A 3 27.29 -14.78 -24.67
C LYS A 3 27.22 -13.82 -23.46
N LEU A 4 28.13 -12.84 -23.38
CA LEU A 4 28.11 -11.83 -22.31
C LEU A 4 27.05 -10.75 -22.58
N ILE A 5 26.83 -10.39 -23.85
CA ILE A 5 25.79 -9.45 -24.26
C ILE A 5 24.39 -10.03 -23.98
N PHE A 6 24.17 -11.32 -24.28
CA PHE A 6 22.92 -12.00 -23.92
C PHE A 6 22.68 -12.05 -22.40
N TYR A 7 23.74 -12.21 -21.59
CA TYR A 7 23.65 -12.21 -20.12
C TYR A 7 23.32 -10.82 -19.56
N ILE A 8 23.91 -9.77 -20.13
CA ILE A 8 23.63 -8.38 -19.71
C ILE A 8 22.21 -7.96 -20.12
N CYS A 9 21.75 -8.34 -21.32
CA CYS A 9 20.38 -8.05 -21.77
C CYS A 9 19.32 -8.81 -20.97
N THR A 10 19.61 -10.03 -20.52
CA THR A 10 18.68 -10.78 -19.65
C THR A 10 18.63 -10.19 -18.24
N PHE A 11 19.77 -9.82 -17.64
CA PHE A 11 19.76 -9.13 -16.34
C PHE A 11 19.08 -7.76 -16.37
N ALA A 12 19.23 -6.99 -17.45
CA ALA A 12 18.54 -5.70 -17.60
C ALA A 12 17.01 -5.83 -17.74
N LEU A 13 16.52 -6.95 -18.29
CA LEU A 13 15.09 -7.25 -18.40
C LEU A 13 14.51 -7.84 -17.10
N ILE A 14 15.32 -8.50 -16.26
CA ILE A 14 14.89 -9.08 -14.98
C ILE A 14 14.82 -8.02 -13.86
N SER A 15 15.31 -6.80 -14.10
CA SER A 15 15.02 -5.62 -13.26
C SER A 15 13.55 -5.19 -13.38
N PHE A 16 12.61 -6.12 -13.30
CA PHE A 16 11.23 -5.86 -12.99
C PHE A 16 11.20 -5.26 -11.59
N THR A 17 11.22 -3.93 -11.54
CA THR A 17 10.65 -3.08 -10.49
C THR A 17 9.83 -3.87 -9.46
N VAL A 18 10.49 -4.39 -8.43
CA VAL A 18 9.82 -5.13 -7.36
C VAL A 18 9.09 -4.07 -6.55
N GLY A 19 7.79 -3.94 -6.77
CA GLY A 19 6.96 -3.05 -5.96
C GLY A 19 6.95 -3.56 -4.52
N SER A 20 6.92 -2.64 -3.55
CA SER A 20 6.77 -3.02 -2.15
C SER A 20 5.49 -3.82 -1.94
N LYS A 21 5.59 -4.97 -1.28
CA LYS A 21 4.44 -5.80 -0.90
C LYS A 21 3.51 -5.00 0.01
N LEU A 22 2.21 -5.18 -0.19
CA LEU A 22 1.18 -4.47 0.54
C LEU A 22 1.28 -4.79 2.03
N GLY A 23 1.38 -3.76 2.87
CA GLY A 23 1.52 -3.90 4.32
C GLY A 23 2.92 -4.27 4.83
N ALA A 24 3.90 -4.52 3.96
CA ALA A 24 5.24 -4.99 4.37
C ALA A 24 6.02 -4.00 5.25
N GLY A 25 5.71 -2.70 5.17
CA GLY A 25 6.28 -1.68 6.05
C GLY A 25 5.72 -1.66 7.48
N ASN A 26 4.68 -2.45 7.77
CA ASN A 26 4.04 -2.47 9.07
C ASN A 26 4.74 -3.45 10.03
N LYS A 27 4.94 -3.05 11.30
CA LYS A 27 5.58 -3.89 12.32
C LYS A 27 4.85 -5.20 12.61
N TYR A 28 3.56 -5.30 12.32
CA TYR A 28 2.75 -6.49 12.52
C TYR A 28 2.61 -7.38 11.27
N TYR A 29 3.30 -7.05 10.18
CA TYR A 29 3.15 -7.72 8.89
C TYR A 29 3.29 -9.25 8.97
N ASN A 30 4.43 -9.75 9.47
CA ASN A 30 4.68 -11.19 9.58
C ASN A 30 3.67 -11.90 10.50
N THR A 31 3.22 -11.22 11.55
CA THR A 31 2.18 -11.73 12.46
C THR A 31 0.87 -11.90 11.70
N CYS A 32 0.45 -10.90 10.92
CA CYS A 32 -0.80 -10.95 10.17
C CYS A 32 -0.77 -11.93 9.00
N LEU A 33 0.39 -12.13 8.35
CA LEU A 33 0.56 -13.23 7.38
C LEU A 33 0.33 -14.59 8.04
N THR A 34 0.95 -14.80 9.21
CA THR A 34 0.86 -16.07 9.95
C THR A 34 -0.58 -16.33 10.43
N GLU A 35 -1.22 -15.34 11.06
CA GLU A 35 -2.60 -15.48 11.59
C GLU A 35 -3.64 -15.76 10.49
N ASN A 36 -3.38 -15.29 9.26
CA ASN A 36 -4.28 -15.50 8.12
C ASN A 36 -3.85 -16.66 7.20
N ASN A 37 -2.77 -17.37 7.52
CA ASN A 37 -2.21 -18.44 6.70
C ASN A 37 -1.96 -18.00 5.24
N VAL A 38 -1.31 -16.84 5.08
CA VAL A 38 -0.97 -16.23 3.78
C VAL A 38 0.56 -16.25 3.61
N SER A 39 1.03 -16.70 2.46
CA SER A 39 2.46 -16.61 2.11
C SER A 39 2.81 -15.17 1.74
N ASP A 40 4.04 -14.74 2.03
CA ASP A 40 4.55 -13.44 1.59
C ASP A 40 4.48 -13.29 0.05
N ASP A 41 4.60 -14.39 -0.70
CA ASP A 41 4.49 -14.39 -2.17
C ASP A 41 3.05 -14.26 -2.69
N ASP A 42 2.04 -14.48 -1.84
CA ASP A 42 0.63 -14.27 -2.18
C ASP A 42 0.20 -12.80 -2.04
N MET A 43 1.08 -11.96 -1.48
CA MET A 43 0.80 -10.55 -1.24
C MET A 43 0.92 -9.72 -2.52
N LEU A 44 -0.11 -8.93 -2.78
CA LEU A 44 -0.11 -7.92 -3.83
C LEU A 44 0.92 -6.86 -3.51
N THR A 45 1.51 -6.25 -4.53
CA THR A 45 2.33 -5.06 -4.34
C THR A 45 1.47 -3.81 -4.36
N ILE A 46 1.96 -2.72 -3.75
CA ILE A 46 1.30 -1.41 -3.82
C ILE A 46 1.02 -1.02 -5.28
N ARG A 47 1.96 -1.32 -6.18
CA ARG A 47 1.81 -1.01 -7.60
C ARG A 47 0.76 -1.86 -8.30
N ASP A 48 0.53 -3.11 -7.87
CA ASP A 48 -0.57 -3.92 -8.41
C ASP A 48 -1.95 -3.32 -8.09
N ILE A 49 -2.04 -2.60 -6.96
CA ILE A 49 -3.24 -1.88 -6.54
C ILE A 49 -3.42 -0.59 -7.36
N ILE A 50 -2.39 0.26 -7.41
CA ILE A 50 -2.43 1.55 -8.12
C ILE A 50 -2.69 1.35 -9.62
N GLU A 51 -2.01 0.39 -10.25
CA GLU A 51 -2.14 0.10 -11.69
C GLU A 51 -3.29 -0.85 -12.02
N ASP A 52 -4.18 -1.14 -11.08
CA ASP A 52 -5.35 -2.02 -11.28
C ASP A 52 -5.04 -3.47 -11.71
N LYS A 53 -3.78 -3.91 -11.62
CA LYS A 53 -3.37 -5.28 -11.98
C LYS A 53 -4.04 -6.34 -11.13
N HIS A 54 -4.31 -6.03 -9.85
CA HIS A 54 -5.02 -6.91 -8.94
C HIS A 54 -6.43 -7.30 -9.44
N LYS A 55 -7.05 -6.53 -10.35
CA LYS A 55 -8.37 -6.88 -10.92
C LYS A 55 -8.34 -8.13 -11.79
N GLN A 56 -7.16 -8.54 -12.26
CA GLN A 56 -6.95 -9.77 -13.04
C GLN A 56 -6.68 -10.99 -12.14
N GLU A 57 -6.49 -10.77 -10.85
CA GLU A 57 -6.21 -11.82 -9.87
C GLU A 57 -7.49 -12.55 -9.45
N ASN A 58 -7.30 -13.73 -8.86
CA ASN A 58 -8.42 -14.47 -8.33
C ASN A 58 -8.98 -13.82 -7.05
N GLN A 59 -10.28 -14.00 -6.82
CA GLN A 59 -11.00 -13.43 -5.67
C GLN A 59 -10.45 -13.92 -4.32
N GLU A 60 -9.88 -15.13 -4.26
CA GLU A 60 -9.28 -15.66 -3.04
C GLU A 60 -8.02 -14.86 -2.65
N LYS A 61 -7.18 -14.49 -3.62
CA LYS A 61 -5.97 -13.69 -3.41
C LYS A 61 -6.33 -12.28 -2.93
N ILE A 62 -7.33 -11.65 -3.55
CA ILE A 62 -7.86 -10.35 -3.12
C ILE A 62 -8.36 -10.45 -1.67
N LYS A 63 -9.17 -11.48 -1.37
CA LYS A 63 -9.70 -11.70 -0.02
C LYS A 63 -8.59 -11.91 1.02
N LYS A 64 -7.57 -12.73 0.73
CA LYS A 64 -6.42 -12.95 1.62
C LYS A 64 -5.68 -11.65 1.93
N ASN A 65 -5.40 -10.84 0.91
CA ASN A 65 -4.77 -9.53 1.07
C ASN A 65 -5.64 -8.59 1.91
N GLY A 66 -6.96 -8.60 1.69
CA GLY A 66 -7.93 -7.89 2.51
C GLY A 66 -7.89 -8.31 3.98
N CYS A 67 -7.81 -9.61 4.27
CA CYS A 67 -7.74 -10.11 5.64
C CYS A 67 -6.40 -9.78 6.32
N VAL A 68 -5.30 -9.76 5.58
CA VAL A 68 -4.01 -9.28 6.10
C VAL A 68 -4.11 -7.79 6.46
N MET A 69 -4.67 -6.95 5.58
CA MET A 69 -4.88 -5.52 5.88
C MET A 69 -5.82 -5.30 7.06
N GLN A 70 -6.89 -6.08 7.15
CA GLN A 70 -7.82 -6.07 8.28
C GLN A 70 -7.11 -6.36 9.61
N CYS A 71 -6.25 -7.38 9.63
CA CYS A 71 -5.43 -7.71 10.79
C CYS A 71 -4.48 -6.57 11.18
N LEU A 72 -3.83 -5.93 10.20
CA LEU A 72 -2.96 -4.78 10.45
C LEU A 72 -3.73 -3.62 11.06
N PHE A 73 -4.88 -3.26 10.47
CA PHE A 73 -5.74 -2.20 11.00
C PHE A 73 -6.22 -2.48 12.41
N GLN A 74 -6.53 -3.73 12.76
CA GLN A 74 -6.88 -4.07 14.14
C GLN A 74 -5.71 -3.89 15.10
N LYS A 75 -4.51 -4.35 14.74
CA LYS A 75 -3.34 -4.27 15.62
C LYS A 75 -2.81 -2.83 15.78
N ASP A 76 -3.07 -1.96 14.81
CA ASP A 76 -2.79 -0.52 14.88
C ASP A 76 -3.89 0.30 15.55
N GLY A 77 -5.00 -0.33 15.97
CA GLY A 77 -6.12 0.36 16.61
C GLY A 77 -6.93 1.24 15.65
N VAL A 78 -6.86 0.96 14.35
CA VAL A 78 -7.60 1.67 13.28
C VAL A 78 -9.01 1.10 13.11
N MET A 79 -9.20 -0.19 13.39
CA MET A 79 -10.49 -0.87 13.26
C MET A 79 -10.76 -1.81 14.43
N GLU A 80 -12.03 -1.91 14.82
CA GLU A 80 -12.54 -3.00 15.65
C GLU A 80 -13.58 -3.79 14.84
N GLY A 81 -13.20 -4.98 14.39
CA GLY A 81 -14.05 -5.79 13.53
C GLY A 81 -14.23 -5.14 12.15
N SER A 82 -15.45 -4.70 11.83
CA SER A 82 -15.81 -3.99 10.59
C SER A 82 -16.01 -2.49 10.79
N GLU A 83 -15.83 -1.99 12.01
CA GLU A 83 -16.02 -0.58 12.35
C GLU A 83 -14.68 0.12 12.45
N TYR A 84 -14.62 1.35 11.93
CA TYR A 84 -13.46 2.20 12.07
C TYR A 84 -13.41 2.81 13.46
N ASP A 85 -12.22 2.89 14.04
CA ASP A 85 -12.03 3.52 15.33
C ASP A 85 -12.37 5.03 15.28
N SER A 86 -12.99 5.51 16.36
CA SER A 86 -13.48 6.89 16.43
C SER A 86 -12.34 7.92 16.54
N GLU A 87 -11.17 7.55 17.05
CA GLU A 87 -9.99 8.42 17.05
C GLU A 87 -9.33 8.42 15.67
N PHE A 88 -9.30 7.28 14.98
CA PHE A 88 -8.83 7.20 13.60
C PHE A 88 -9.61 8.12 12.66
N THR A 89 -10.94 8.09 12.75
CA THR A 89 -11.84 9.00 12.01
C THR A 89 -11.75 10.46 12.48
N LYS A 90 -11.26 10.73 13.69
CA LYS A 90 -11.02 12.11 14.15
C LYS A 90 -9.68 12.67 13.69
N ARG A 91 -8.65 11.83 13.47
CA ARG A 91 -7.33 12.25 12.98
C ARG A 91 -7.38 12.90 11.59
N THR A 92 -8.46 12.70 10.83
CA THR A 92 -8.70 13.37 9.55
C THR A 92 -9.09 14.86 9.69
N ASN A 93 -9.40 15.34 10.91
CA ASN A 93 -9.70 16.76 11.18
C ASN A 93 -8.43 17.60 11.43
N ALA A 94 -7.40 17.47 10.57
CA ALA A 94 -6.24 18.35 10.64
C ALA A 94 -6.64 19.80 10.27
N PRO A 95 -6.01 20.83 10.86
CA PRO A 95 -6.25 22.22 10.48
C PRO A 95 -6.03 22.42 8.98
N SER A 96 -6.98 23.07 8.32
CA SER A 96 -6.90 23.43 6.91
C SER A 96 -5.61 24.23 6.64
N GLY A 97 -4.81 23.78 5.66
CA GLY A 97 -3.58 24.47 5.24
C GLY A 97 -2.24 23.75 5.52
N SER A 98 -2.25 22.55 6.13
CA SER A 98 -1.05 21.70 6.18
C SER A 98 -0.91 20.85 4.89
N GLU A 99 0.31 20.47 4.53
CA GLU A 99 0.61 19.55 3.40
C GLU A 99 -0.19 18.23 3.51
N TYR A 100 -0.47 17.80 4.73
CA TYR A 100 -1.21 16.58 5.04
C TYR A 100 -2.73 16.73 4.90
N SER A 101 -3.28 17.95 4.71
CA SER A 101 -4.74 18.14 4.67
C SER A 101 -5.39 17.36 3.53
N LYS A 102 -4.72 17.26 2.37
CA LYS A 102 -5.23 16.52 1.21
C LYS A 102 -5.19 15.00 1.42
N ILE A 103 -4.17 14.50 2.13
CA ILE A 103 -4.06 13.07 2.46
C ILE A 103 -5.17 12.69 3.44
N PHE A 104 -5.42 13.53 4.45
CA PHE A 104 -6.51 13.30 5.40
C PHE A 104 -7.90 13.39 4.76
N GLU A 105 -8.11 14.33 3.83
CA GLU A 105 -9.34 14.41 3.05
C GLU A 105 -9.53 13.17 2.16
N ALA A 106 -8.47 12.70 1.51
CA ALA A 106 -8.50 11.45 0.74
C ALA A 106 -8.88 10.25 1.61
N LEU A 107 -8.28 10.13 2.79
CA LEU A 107 -8.61 9.07 3.74
C LEU A 107 -10.07 9.15 4.21
N ASP A 108 -10.57 10.34 4.54
CA ASP A 108 -11.96 10.54 4.97
C ASP A 108 -12.97 10.14 3.88
N ASN A 109 -12.69 10.53 2.63
CA ASN A 109 -13.49 10.10 1.48
C ASN A 109 -13.51 8.57 1.35
N CYS A 110 -12.35 7.91 1.45
CA CYS A 110 -12.26 6.45 1.37
C CYS A 110 -12.98 5.73 2.53
N ILE A 111 -12.90 6.27 3.74
CA ILE A 111 -13.67 5.78 4.89
C ILE A 111 -15.16 5.88 4.59
N ASN A 112 -15.62 7.02 4.07
CA ASN A 112 -17.03 7.26 3.73
C ASN A 112 -17.53 6.34 2.60
N GLU A 113 -16.71 6.06 1.60
CA GLU A 113 -17.03 5.14 0.49
C GLU A 113 -17.18 3.69 0.95
N THR A 114 -16.45 3.29 2.00
CA THR A 114 -16.38 1.90 2.46
C THR A 114 -17.18 1.63 3.73
N LYS A 115 -17.78 2.67 4.34
CA LYS A 115 -18.45 2.58 5.65
C LYS A 115 -19.55 1.53 5.72
N ASP A 116 -20.28 1.32 4.62
CA ASP A 116 -21.43 0.43 4.56
C ASP A 116 -21.03 -1.03 4.26
N LEU A 117 -19.75 -1.29 3.96
CA LEU A 117 -19.23 -2.65 3.82
C LEU A 117 -19.17 -3.33 5.20
N THR A 118 -19.69 -4.56 5.25
CA THR A 118 -19.82 -5.35 6.50
C THR A 118 -18.82 -6.49 6.58
N GLU A 119 -18.37 -7.03 5.44
CA GLU A 119 -17.31 -8.03 5.40
C GLU A 119 -15.96 -7.33 5.67
N LYS A 120 -15.25 -7.79 6.70
CA LYS A 120 -14.10 -7.08 7.28
C LYS A 120 -12.90 -7.07 6.34
N CYS A 121 -12.64 -8.19 5.66
CA CYS A 121 -11.51 -8.29 4.74
C CYS A 121 -11.74 -7.44 3.48
N GLU A 122 -12.95 -7.52 2.90
CA GLU A 122 -13.39 -6.70 1.77
C GLU A 122 -13.34 -5.21 2.10
N LYS A 123 -13.89 -4.81 3.24
CA LYS A 123 -13.84 -3.41 3.70
C LYS A 123 -12.41 -2.90 3.82
N SER A 124 -11.54 -3.69 4.44
CA SER A 124 -10.14 -3.31 4.64
C SER A 124 -9.37 -3.24 3.31
N PHE A 125 -9.66 -4.15 2.38
CA PHE A 125 -9.10 -4.10 1.04
C PHE A 125 -9.57 -2.87 0.28
N ALA A 126 -10.87 -2.60 0.26
CA ALA A 126 -11.47 -1.47 -0.44
C ALA A 126 -10.95 -0.12 0.11
N LEU A 127 -10.80 0.01 1.43
CA LEU A 127 -10.21 1.19 2.05
C LEU A 127 -8.77 1.39 1.56
N THR A 128 -7.98 0.32 1.58
CA THR A 128 -6.58 0.34 1.16
C THR A 128 -6.45 0.69 -0.32
N GLU A 129 -7.28 0.09 -1.19
CA GLU A 129 -7.32 0.38 -2.61
C GLU A 129 -7.67 1.85 -2.89
N CYS A 130 -8.74 2.35 -2.27
CA CYS A 130 -9.16 3.73 -2.42
C CYS A 130 -8.04 4.69 -1.98
N PHE A 131 -7.46 4.44 -0.80
CA PHE A 131 -6.46 5.33 -0.23
C PHE A 131 -5.17 5.38 -1.06
N LEU A 132 -4.62 4.23 -1.46
CA LEU A 132 -3.40 4.17 -2.27
C LEU A 132 -3.58 4.88 -3.62
N LYS A 133 -4.76 4.74 -4.25
CA LYS A 133 -5.06 5.44 -5.51
C LYS A 133 -5.25 6.95 -5.31
N ALA A 134 -5.82 7.36 -4.19
CA ALA A 134 -5.97 8.78 -3.89
C ALA A 134 -4.61 9.42 -3.55
N GLU A 135 -3.76 8.72 -2.80
CA GLU A 135 -2.40 9.13 -2.47
C GLU A 135 -1.53 9.28 -3.72
N ASP A 136 -1.52 8.28 -4.63
CA ASP A 136 -0.75 8.35 -5.88
C ASP A 136 -1.22 9.49 -6.81
N LYS A 137 -2.51 9.85 -6.78
CA LYS A 137 -2.99 11.05 -7.51
C LYS A 137 -2.47 12.36 -6.92
N LEU A 138 -2.22 12.42 -5.61
CA LEU A 138 -1.69 13.59 -4.92
C LEU A 138 -0.17 13.69 -5.06
N TYR A 139 0.51 12.54 -4.95
CA TYR A 139 1.95 12.39 -5.01
C TYR A 139 2.31 11.22 -5.93
N PRO A 140 2.29 11.43 -7.26
CA PRO A 140 2.55 10.36 -8.21
C PRO A 140 3.92 9.75 -7.97
N SER A 141 3.93 8.44 -7.73
CA SER A 141 5.18 7.70 -7.68
C SER A 141 5.88 7.81 -9.05
N PRO A 142 7.21 8.04 -9.12
CA PRO A 142 7.89 8.13 -10.39
C PRO A 142 7.74 6.81 -11.14
N SER A 143 6.95 6.85 -12.22
CA SER A 143 6.81 5.71 -13.12
C SER A 143 8.18 5.38 -13.74
N PRO A 144 8.49 4.11 -14.08
CA PRO A 144 9.75 3.75 -14.73
C PRO A 144 9.94 4.34 -16.14
N SER A 145 9.03 5.21 -16.60
CA SER A 145 9.06 5.82 -17.93
C SER A 145 9.01 7.34 -17.88
N SER A 146 9.95 7.96 -17.17
CA SER A 146 10.44 9.29 -17.52
C SER A 146 11.83 9.46 -16.92
N GLY A 147 12.85 9.41 -17.78
CA GLY A 147 14.20 9.76 -17.38
C GLY A 147 14.22 11.18 -16.84
N ASN A 148 14.64 11.32 -15.59
CA ASN A 148 15.64 12.25 -15.10
C ASN A 148 15.96 11.86 -13.65
N GLN A 149 17.22 11.51 -13.41
CA GLN A 149 17.78 11.31 -12.08
C GLN A 149 17.79 12.65 -11.34
N GLU A 150 17.12 12.74 -10.20
CA GLU A 150 17.58 13.59 -9.11
C GLU A 150 17.64 12.73 -7.85
N GLU A 151 18.88 12.47 -7.42
CA GLU A 151 19.22 11.79 -6.19
C GLU A 151 18.82 12.68 -5.01
N HIS A 152 17.96 12.18 -4.12
CA HIS A 152 17.77 12.80 -2.81
C HIS A 152 18.65 12.08 -1.78
N ASP A 153 19.84 12.65 -1.55
CA ASP A 153 20.68 12.32 -0.42
C ASP A 153 19.97 12.72 0.89
N HIS A 154 19.62 11.72 1.71
CA HIS A 154 19.33 11.95 3.12
C HIS A 154 20.65 12.09 3.88
N GLU A 155 21.12 13.33 4.06
CA GLU A 155 22.15 13.64 5.05
C GLU A 155 21.63 13.30 6.46
N ASN A 156 22.07 12.17 6.98
CA ASN A 156 22.08 11.89 8.42
C ASN A 156 23.04 12.88 9.10
N LYS A 157 22.53 13.78 9.93
CA LYS A 157 23.34 14.46 10.94
C LYS A 157 22.93 13.95 12.33
N SER A 158 23.65 12.92 12.77
CA SER A 158 23.82 12.58 14.19
C SER A 158 25.19 13.09 14.65
N GLU A 159 25.15 13.82 15.77
CA GLU A 159 26.19 13.98 16.80
C GLU A 159 27.55 14.59 16.43
N LYS A 160 27.80 15.79 16.99
CA LYS A 160 28.81 15.96 18.06
C LYS A 160 28.51 17.14 18.96
#